data_AF-A0A0J7JVU7-F1
#
_entry.id   AF-A0A0J7JVU7-F1
#
_cell.length_a   1.000
_cell.length_b   1.000
_cell.length_c   1.000
_cell.angle_alpha   90.00
_cell.angle_beta   90.00
_cell.angle_gamma   90.00
#
_symmetry.space_group_name_H-M   'P 1'
#
loop_
_entity.id
_entity.type
_entity.pdbx_description
1 polymer ?
#
loop_
_entity_poly.entity_id
_entity_poly.type
_entity_poly.pdbx_seq_one_letter_code
_entity_poly.pdbx_strand_id
1 'polypeptide(L)'
;MSRLTMLEKKNTSEKQQLVEELHAPVRKNFPRRRVIVRGYDNLWQADVVETRPYARFNKGHNYILTVIDVLSKYAWAGLFK
;
A
#
# COMPACT_ATOMS: atom_id res chain seq x y z
N MET A 1 -40.47 -19.57 17.05
CA MET A 1 -39.10 -20.14 17.06
C MET A 1 -38.85 -20.78 18.42
N SER A 2 -38.30 -21.99 18.48
CA SER A 2 -38.07 -22.71 19.74
C SER A 2 -36.73 -22.33 20.39
N ARG A 3 -36.61 -22.47 21.71
CA ARG A 3 -35.38 -22.18 22.48
C ARG A 3 -34.14 -22.93 21.96
N LEU A 4 -34.34 -24.13 21.42
CA LEU A 4 -33.28 -24.94 20.81
C LEU A 4 -32.71 -24.27 19.54
N THR A 5 -33.57 -23.74 18.67
CA THR A 5 -33.14 -23.04 17.45
C THR A 5 -32.37 -21.75 17.74
N MET A 6 -32.63 -21.11 18.88
CA MET A 6 -31.90 -19.90 19.32
C MET A 6 -30.49 -20.23 19.80
N LEU A 7 -30.31 -21.38 20.47
CA LEU A 7 -29.00 -21.85 20.93
C LEU A 7 -28.12 -22.31 19.76
N GLU A 8 -28.68 -23.02 18.77
CA GLU A 8 -27.94 -23.41 17.56
C GLU A 8 -27.48 -22.21 16.73
N LYS A 9 -28.33 -21.19 16.58
CA LYS A 9 -27.96 -19.94 15.90
C LYS A 9 -26.82 -19.22 16.63
N LYS A 10 -26.86 -19.18 17.97
CA LYS A 10 -25.81 -18.57 18.78
C LYS A 10 -24.47 -19.30 18.60
N ASN A 11 -24.48 -20.63 18.67
CA ASN A 11 -23.30 -21.46 18.44
C ASN A 11 -22.72 -21.28 17.02
N THR A 12 -23.57 -21.10 16.01
CA THR A 12 -23.13 -20.86 14.63
C THR A 12 -22.47 -19.48 14.47
N SER A 13 -23.04 -18.46 15.12
CA SER A 13 -22.49 -17.10 15.13
C SER A 13 -21.12 -17.04 15.83
N GLU A 14 -20.99 -17.72 16.97
CA GLU A 14 -19.73 -17.79 17.71
C GLU A 14 -18.64 -18.53 16.91
N LYS A 15 -19.01 -19.60 16.19
CA LYS A 15 -18.09 -20.28 15.27
C LYS A 15 -17.63 -19.38 14.12
N GLN A 16 -18.53 -18.58 13.54
CA GLN A 16 -18.18 -17.63 12.46
C GLN A 16 -17.20 -16.57 12.94
N GLN A 17 -17.42 -16.00 14.13
CA GLN A 17 -16.51 -15.02 14.72
C GLN A 17 -15.12 -15.61 14.97
N LEU A 18 -15.04 -16.85 15.48
CA LEU A 18 -13.78 -17.53 15.72
C LEU A 18 -13.01 -17.82 14.41
N VAL A 19 -13.73 -18.20 13.35
CA VAL A 19 -13.15 -18.41 12.01
C VAL A 19 -12.61 -17.10 11.45
N GLU A 20 -13.34 -15.99 11.56
CA GLU A 20 -12.88 -14.67 11.13
C GLU A 20 -11.62 -14.23 11.88
N GLU A 21 -11.56 -14.45 13.19
CA GLU A 21 -10.39 -14.11 14.01
C GLU A 21 -9.17 -14.96 13.64
N LEU A 22 -9.34 -16.28 13.45
CA LEU A 22 -8.27 -17.20 13.10
C LEU A 22 -7.71 -16.98 11.68
N HIS A 23 -8.58 -16.60 10.74
CA HIS A 23 -8.19 -16.28 9.37
C HIS A 23 -7.87 -14.80 9.14
N ALA A 24 -7.98 -13.97 10.18
CA ALA A 24 -7.52 -12.60 10.10
C ALA A 24 -6.00 -12.59 9.83
N PRO A 25 -5.53 -11.75 8.88
CA PRO A 25 -4.11 -11.68 8.58
C PRO A 25 -3.33 -11.24 9.82
N VAL A 26 -2.33 -12.01 10.21
CA VAL A 26 -1.46 -11.68 11.35
C VAL A 26 -0.70 -10.38 11.04
N ARG A 27 -0.99 -9.32 11.79
CA ARG A 27 -0.27 -8.04 11.69
C ARG A 27 1.04 -8.12 12.47
N LYS A 28 2.15 -8.40 11.78
CA LYS A 28 3.51 -8.32 12.37
C LYS A 28 4.10 -6.95 12.11
N ASN A 29 4.29 -6.17 13.18
CA ASN A 29 5.02 -4.91 13.11
C ASN A 29 6.53 -5.20 13.26
N PHE A 30 7.30 -4.91 12.22
CA PHE A 30 8.76 -4.99 12.27
C PHE A 30 9.35 -3.60 12.55
N PRO A 31 10.48 -3.51 13.29
CA PRO A 31 11.20 -2.24 13.40
C PRO A 31 11.63 -1.80 12.00
N ARG A 32 11.17 -0.62 11.57
CA ARG A 32 11.55 0.00 10.30
C ARG A 32 12.37 1.25 10.57
N ARG A 33 13.34 1.53 9.69
CA ARG A 33 14.13 2.76 9.76
C ARG A 33 13.21 3.97 9.56
N ARG A 34 13.24 4.93 10.48
CA ARG A 34 12.52 6.20 10.32
C ARG A 34 13.25 7.08 9.31
N VAL A 35 12.50 7.66 8.37
CA VAL A 35 12.98 8.74 7.51
C VAL A 35 12.80 10.04 8.28
N ILE A 36 13.90 10.74 8.57
CA ILE A 36 13.92 12.00 9.33
C ILE A 36 14.35 13.09 8.36
N VAL A 37 13.52 14.12 8.20
CA VAL A 37 13.78 15.26 7.31
C VAL A 37 13.98 16.51 8.15
N ARG A 38 15.07 17.25 7.92
CA ARG A 38 15.46 18.39 8.76
C ARG A 38 14.99 19.76 8.25
N GLY A 39 14.61 19.86 6.98
CA GLY A 39 14.21 21.11 6.33
C GLY A 39 13.84 20.91 4.87
N TYR A 40 13.50 22.01 4.18
CA TYR A 40 13.26 21.99 2.73
C TYR A 40 14.53 21.58 1.98
N ASP A 41 14.36 20.87 0.86
CA ASP A 41 15.44 20.36 0.02
C ASP A 41 16.48 19.48 0.73
N ASN A 42 16.14 18.95 1.92
CA ASN A 42 17.04 18.13 2.71
C ASN A 42 17.07 16.66 2.25
N LEU A 43 15.95 16.16 1.72
CA LEU A 43 15.83 14.79 1.28
C LEU A 43 14.91 14.72 0.07
N TRP A 44 15.45 14.23 -1.05
CA TRP A 44 14.67 13.93 -2.24
C TRP A 44 14.61 12.42 -2.44
N GLN A 45 13.44 11.93 -2.82
CA GLN A 45 13.22 10.53 -3.17
C GLN A 45 13.05 10.44 -4.69
N ALA A 46 13.76 9.51 -5.31
CA ALA A 46 13.66 9.24 -6.74
C ALA A 46 13.25 7.79 -6.97
N ASP A 47 12.37 7.58 -7.94
CA ASP A 47 11.95 6.24 -8.39
C ASP A 47 11.72 6.22 -9.89
N VAL A 48 11.81 5.04 -10.49
CA VAL A 48 11.61 4.81 -11.92
C VAL A 48 10.34 4.02 -12.14
N VAL A 49 9.42 4.58 -12.93
CA VAL A 49 8.21 3.90 -13.36
C VAL A 49 8.45 3.29 -14.73
N GLU A 50 8.25 1.96 -14.83
CA GLU A 50 8.28 1.25 -16.10
C GLU A 50 6.96 1.47 -16.87
N THR A 51 7.08 1.95 -18.10
CA THR A 51 5.95 2.32 -18.97
C THR A 51 6.05 1.67 -20.36
N ARG A 52 6.78 0.56 -20.49
CA ARG A 52 6.96 -0.17 -21.77
C ARG A 52 5.65 -0.42 -22.55
N PRO A 53 4.54 -0.85 -21.92
CA PRO A 53 3.28 -1.04 -22.64
C PRO A 53 2.73 0.25 -23.26
N TYR A 54 3.10 1.40 -22.71
CA TYR A 54 2.66 2.73 -23.11
C TYR A 54 3.68 3.47 -23.97
N ALA A 55 4.77 2.82 -24.39
CA ALA A 55 5.83 3.45 -25.18
C ALA A 55 5.30 4.13 -26.45
N ARG A 56 4.25 3.59 -27.08
CA ARG A 56 3.62 4.22 -28.26
C ARG A 56 3.04 5.60 -27.94
N PHE A 57 2.47 5.78 -26.76
CA PHE A 57 1.92 7.06 -26.31
C PHE A 57 3.02 7.96 -25.74
N ASN A 58 4.10 7.37 -25.24
CA ASN A 58 5.22 8.05 -24.61
C ASN A 58 6.39 8.34 -25.59
N LYS A 59 6.11 8.52 -26.89
CA LYS A 59 7.11 8.81 -27.93
C LYS A 59 8.30 7.83 -27.98
N GLY A 60 8.05 6.57 -27.63
CA GLY A 60 9.05 5.50 -27.58
C GLY A 60 9.87 5.43 -26.28
N HIS A 61 9.54 6.24 -25.27
CA HIS A 61 10.17 6.15 -23.95
C HIS A 61 9.53 5.03 -23.11
N ASN A 62 10.39 4.21 -22.53
CA ASN A 62 9.99 3.05 -21.74
C ASN A 62 9.92 3.34 -20.24
N TYR A 63 10.51 4.44 -19.79
CA TYR A 63 10.70 4.73 -18.38
C TYR A 63 10.38 6.19 -18.08
N ILE A 64 9.81 6.42 -16.89
CA ILE A 64 9.61 7.76 -16.35
C ILE A 64 10.38 7.82 -15.04
N LEU A 65 11.33 8.74 -14.96
CA LEU A 65 12.00 9.08 -13.70
C LEU A 65 11.09 10.05 -12.94
N THR A 66 10.79 9.70 -11.70
CA THR A 66 10.04 10.55 -10.77
C THR A 66 10.96 10.98 -9.64
N VAL A 67 10.95 12.26 -9.31
CA VAL A 67 11.72 12.82 -8.20
C VAL A 67 10.76 13.65 -7.35
N ILE A 68 10.76 13.44 -6.04
CA ILE A 68 9.88 14.12 -5.10
C ILE A 68 10.71 14.68 -3.95
N ASP A 69 10.54 15.96 -3.64
CA ASP A 69 11.01 16.50 -2.37
C ASP A 69 10.12 15.95 -1.22
N VAL A 70 10.76 15.26 -0.27
CA VAL A 70 10.06 14.55 0.80
C VAL A 70 9.34 15.52 1.73
N LEU A 71 9.82 16.77 1.90
CA LEU A 71 9.15 17.74 2.75
C LEU A 71 8.05 18.52 2.01
N SER A 72 8.41 19.23 0.94
CA SER A 72 7.47 20.12 0.25
C SER A 72 6.45 19.39 -0.64
N LYS A 73 6.69 18.11 -0.96
CA LYS A 73 5.89 17.29 -1.88
C LYS A 73 5.86 17.81 -3.32
N TYR A 74 6.74 18.74 -3.69
CA TYR A 74 6.98 19.05 -5.10
C TYR A 74 7.53 17.82 -5.81
N ALA A 75 6.94 17.52 -6.96
CA ALA A 75 7.26 16.36 -7.77
C ALA A 75 7.64 16.79 -9.18
N TRP A 76 8.67 16.14 -9.72
CA TRP A 76 9.12 16.28 -11.09
C TRP A 76 9.08 14.92 -11.77
N ALA A 77 8.67 14.92 -13.03
CA ALA A 77 8.66 13.72 -13.86
C ALA A 77 9.43 14.01 -15.15
N GLY A 78 10.38 13.15 -15.46
CA GLY A 78 11.19 13.22 -16.67
C GLY A 78 11.10 11.91 -17.44
N LEU A 79 11.01 12.02 -18.76
CA LEU A 79 11.11 10.84 -19.62
C LEU A 79 12.56 10.38 -19.66
N PHE A 80 12.78 9.11 -19.32
CA PHE A 80 14.09 8.46 -19.40
C PHE A 80 14.04 7.44 -20.55
N LYS A 81 15.11 7.39 -21.35
CA LYS A 81 15.17 6.54 -22.54
C LYS A 81 15.79 5.18 -22.22
#